data_AF-A0A7Y4TBD6-F1
#
_entry.id   AF-A0A7Y4TBD6-F1
#
_cell.length_a   1.000
_cell.length_b   1.000
_cell.length_c   1.000
_cell.angle_alpha   90.00
_cell.angle_beta   90.00
_cell.angle_gamma   90.00
#
_symmetry.space_group_name_H-M   'P 1'
#
loop_
_entity.id
_entity.type
_entity.pdbx_description
1 polymer ?
#
loop_
_entity_poly.entity_id
_entity_poly.type
_entity_poly.pdbx_seq_one_letter_code
_entity_poly.pdbx_strand_id
1 'polypeptide(L)'
;MAATVLSCGTAIAADAAHVDGAALTALWAIPFVGLLLSIAILPLAAPGLWHHHYGKVTAAWALAFLVPFALMYGSDVATFEFMHVMLLDYVPFIVLLFALYTISGGVYISGDIRGTPLTNTG
;
A
#
# COMPACT_ATOMS: atom_id res chain seq x y z
N MET A 1 -27.07 -46.49 3.01
CA MET A 1 -26.10 -45.85 3.91
C MET A 1 -25.44 -44.74 3.12
N ALA A 2 -25.89 -43.51 3.36
CA ALA A 2 -25.62 -42.35 2.50
C ALA A 2 -24.15 -41.92 2.58
N ALA A 3 -23.52 -41.78 1.42
CA ALA A 3 -22.22 -41.15 1.29
C ALA A 3 -22.40 -39.64 1.44
N THR A 4 -21.92 -39.10 2.56
CA THR A 4 -21.88 -37.66 2.81
C THR A 4 -20.93 -37.03 1.80
N VAL A 5 -21.49 -36.34 0.81
CA VAL A 5 -20.74 -35.50 -0.13
C VAL A 5 -20.09 -34.38 0.69
N LEU A 6 -18.76 -34.39 0.71
CA LEU A 6 -17.92 -33.33 1.25
C LEU A 6 -18.31 -32.04 0.53
N SER A 7 -18.97 -31.12 1.24
CA SER A 7 -19.38 -29.82 0.68
C SER A 7 -18.12 -29.10 0.22
N CYS A 8 -18.03 -28.88 -1.10
CA CYS A 8 -17.20 -27.85 -1.69
C CYS A 8 -17.51 -26.56 -0.91
N GLY A 9 -16.59 -26.18 -0.02
CA GLY A 9 -16.67 -24.91 0.68
C GLY A 9 -16.83 -23.86 -0.40
N THR A 10 -17.95 -23.15 -0.37
CA THR A 10 -18.30 -22.11 -1.31
C THR A 10 -17.09 -21.18 -1.47
N ALA A 11 -16.36 -21.33 -2.58
CA ALA A 11 -15.64 -20.22 -3.15
C ALA A 11 -16.73 -19.20 -3.48
N ILE A 12 -16.98 -18.30 -2.53
CA ILE A 12 -17.74 -17.09 -2.80
C ILE A 12 -16.85 -16.34 -3.78
N ALA A 13 -17.09 -16.59 -5.07
CA ALA A 13 -16.72 -15.67 -6.11
C ALA A 13 -17.52 -14.39 -5.82
N ALA A 14 -16.92 -13.51 -5.02
CA ALA A 14 -17.38 -12.16 -4.78
C ALA A 14 -17.10 -11.33 -6.04
N ASP A 15 -17.70 -11.72 -7.16
CA ASP A 15 -17.56 -11.05 -8.46
C ASP A 15 -18.50 -9.83 -8.57
N ALA A 16 -19.28 -9.54 -7.51
CA ALA A 16 -20.38 -8.59 -7.57
C ALA A 16 -20.04 -7.15 -7.13
N ALA A 17 -18.85 -6.90 -6.58
CA ALA A 17 -18.50 -5.60 -5.99
C ALA A 17 -17.13 -5.07 -6.47
N HIS A 18 -16.81 -5.27 -7.75
CA HIS A 18 -15.59 -4.72 -8.34
C HIS A 18 -15.91 -3.49 -9.20
N VAL A 19 -15.15 -2.40 -9.02
CA VAL A 19 -15.22 -1.23 -9.91
C VAL A 19 -14.15 -1.36 -10.98
N ASP A 20 -14.57 -1.33 -12.26
CA ASP A 20 -13.61 -1.27 -13.37
C ASP A 20 -12.84 0.06 -13.32
N GLY A 21 -11.55 -0.03 -12.96
CA GLY A 21 -10.65 1.11 -12.91
C GLY A 21 -10.46 1.80 -14.26
N ALA A 22 -10.65 1.10 -15.39
CA ALA A 22 -10.57 1.69 -16.72
C ALA A 22 -11.72 2.67 -17.00
N ALA A 23 -12.84 2.54 -16.28
CA ALA A 23 -13.96 3.46 -16.35
C ALA A 23 -13.75 4.73 -15.48
N LEU A 24 -12.74 4.76 -14.61
CA LEU A 24 -12.45 5.93 -13.78
C LEU A 24 -11.70 6.98 -14.58
N THR A 25 -12.18 8.22 -14.53
CA THR A 25 -11.46 9.35 -15.13
C THR A 25 -10.14 9.61 -14.38
N ALA A 26 -9.15 10.19 -15.09
CA ALA A 26 -7.87 10.55 -14.49
C ALA A 26 -7.97 11.53 -13.31
N LEU A 27 -9.10 12.23 -13.13
CA LEU A 27 -9.35 13.11 -11.99
C LEU A 27 -9.31 12.35 -10.65
N TRP A 28 -9.64 11.06 -10.63
CA TRP A 28 -9.55 10.23 -9.43
C TRP A 28 -8.11 10.06 -8.91
N ALA A 29 -7.09 10.34 -9.73
CA ALA A 29 -5.69 10.32 -9.32
C ALA A 29 -5.26 11.58 -8.54
N ILE A 30 -6.09 12.63 -8.49
CA ILE A 30 -5.73 13.90 -7.83
C ILE A 30 -5.31 13.71 -6.37
N PRO A 31 -6.05 12.97 -5.52
CA PRO A 31 -5.64 12.78 -4.13
C PRO A 31 -4.30 12.03 -3.99
N PHE A 32 -4.04 11.07 -4.89
CA PHE A 32 -2.78 10.35 -4.94
C PHE A 32 -1.61 11.28 -5.34
N VAL A 33 -1.77 12.08 -6.39
CA VAL A 33 -0.77 13.07 -6.80
C VAL A 33 -0.54 14.10 -5.69
N GLY A 34 -1.60 14.55 -5.02
CA GLY A 34 -1.52 15.45 -3.87
C GLY A 34 -0.71 14.86 -2.71
N LEU A 35 -0.91 13.58 -2.41
CA LEU A 35 -0.11 12.86 -1.41
C LEU A 35 1.37 12.78 -1.81
N LEU A 36 1.67 12.43 -3.07
CA LEU A 36 3.04 12.36 -3.59
C LEU A 36 3.76 13.71 -3.54
N LEU A 37 3.08 14.79 -3.94
CA LEU A 37 3.63 16.14 -3.85
C LEU A 37 3.84 16.55 -2.39
N SER A 38 2.94 16.14 -1.49
CA SER A 38 3.06 16.42 -0.06
C SER A 38 4.32 15.77 0.51
N ILE A 39 4.56 14.49 0.24
CA ILE A 39 5.74 13.77 0.76
C ILE A 39 7.04 14.23 0.10
N ALA A 40 7.00 14.78 -1.12
CA ALA A 40 8.17 15.29 -1.81
C ALA A 40 8.54 16.72 -1.39
N ILE A 41 7.56 17.60 -1.20
CA ILE A 41 7.78 19.04 -1.03
C ILE A 41 7.71 19.46 0.44
N LEU A 42 6.73 19.00 1.22
CA LEU A 42 6.51 19.48 2.59
C LEU A 42 7.66 19.19 3.56
N PRO A 43 8.38 18.04 3.50
CA PRO A 43 9.53 17.83 4.38
C PRO A 43 10.64 18.85 4.14
N LEU A 44 10.76 19.40 2.93
CA LEU A 44 11.77 20.37 2.54
C LEU A 44 11.29 21.81 2.81
N ALA A 45 10.06 22.13 2.44
CA ALA A 45 9.50 23.47 2.53
C ALA A 45 9.02 23.84 3.95
N ALA A 46 8.50 22.87 4.70
CA ALA A 46 7.98 23.07 6.06
C ALA A 46 8.27 21.86 6.96
N PRO A 47 9.54 21.60 7.32
CA PRO A 47 9.94 20.41 8.08
C PRO A 47 9.18 20.26 9.40
N GLY A 48 9.03 21.35 10.16
CA GLY A 48 8.32 21.31 11.45
C GLY A 48 6.86 20.89 11.31
N LEU A 49 6.17 21.40 10.28
CA LEU A 49 4.79 20.99 10.00
C LEU A 49 4.72 19.52 9.61
N TRP A 50 5.60 19.08 8.69
CA TRP A 50 5.64 17.71 8.20
C TRP A 50 5.87 16.69 9.33
N HIS A 51 6.92 16.85 10.13
CA HIS A 51 7.26 15.87 11.18
C HIS A 51 6.15 15.72 12.24
N HIS A 52 5.40 16.79 12.53
CA HIS A 52 4.28 16.73 13.48
C HIS A 52 2.94 16.32 12.84
N HIS A 53 2.74 16.51 11.54
CA HIS A 53 1.42 16.42 10.89
C HIS A 53 1.36 15.49 9.67
N TYR A 54 2.44 14.77 9.32
CA TYR A 54 2.45 13.89 8.14
C TYR A 54 1.26 12.93 8.13
N GLY A 55 0.93 12.31 9.28
CA GLY A 55 -0.21 11.40 9.39
C GLY A 55 -1.55 12.09 9.12
N LYS A 56 -1.74 13.34 9.55
CA LYS A 56 -2.95 14.12 9.29
C LYS A 56 -3.06 14.52 7.82
N VAL A 57 -1.95 14.91 7.19
CA VAL A 57 -1.91 15.24 5.76
C VAL A 57 -2.22 13.99 4.92
N THR A 58 -1.62 12.85 5.24
CA THR A 58 -1.90 11.58 4.56
C THR A 58 -3.34 11.15 4.74
N ALA A 59 -3.88 11.23 5.95
CA ALA A 59 -5.29 10.90 6.22
C ALA A 59 -6.25 11.82 5.46
N ALA A 60 -5.95 13.12 5.35
CA ALA A 60 -6.75 14.06 4.59
C ALA A 60 -6.83 13.67 3.10
N TRP A 61 -5.70 13.34 2.47
CA TRP A 61 -5.68 12.88 1.08
C TRP A 61 -6.35 11.52 0.90
N ALA A 62 -6.15 10.58 1.83
CA ALA A 62 -6.82 9.28 1.79
C ALA A 62 -8.34 9.43 1.87
N LEU A 63 -8.84 10.26 2.78
CA LEU A 63 -10.28 10.54 2.91
C LEU A 63 -10.82 11.32 1.70
N ALA A 64 -10.04 12.22 1.11
CA ALA A 64 -10.41 12.94 -0.10
C ALA A 64 -10.64 12.00 -1.30
N PHE A 65 -10.03 10.81 -1.31
CA PHE A 65 -10.36 9.76 -2.26
C PHE A 65 -11.52 8.89 -1.75
N LEU A 66 -11.39 8.32 -0.54
CA LEU A 66 -12.27 7.26 -0.06
C LEU A 66 -13.71 7.75 0.20
N VAL A 67 -13.89 8.97 0.68
CA VAL A 67 -15.23 9.51 0.98
C VAL A 67 -16.03 9.76 -0.29
N PRO A 68 -15.55 10.52 -1.30
CA PRO A 68 -16.28 10.66 -2.57
C PRO A 68 -16.49 9.33 -3.28
N PHE A 69 -15.51 8.42 -3.22
CA PHE A 69 -15.63 7.09 -3.81
C PHE A 69 -16.77 6.28 -3.16
N ALA A 70 -16.82 6.24 -1.83
CA ALA A 70 -17.89 5.57 -1.10
C ALA A 70 -19.27 6.21 -1.34
N LEU A 71 -19.34 7.53 -1.48
CA LEU A 71 -20.60 8.23 -1.79
C LEU A 71 -21.10 7.97 -3.21
N MET A 72 -20.18 7.79 -4.18
CA MET A 72 -20.54 7.61 -5.60
C MET A 72 -20.78 6.14 -5.98
N TYR A 73 -19.98 5.21 -5.43
CA TYR A 73 -20.01 3.79 -5.79
C TYR A 73 -20.59 2.89 -4.68
N GLY A 74 -20.89 3.46 -3.51
CA GLY A 74 -21.46 2.75 -2.36
C GLY A 74 -20.40 2.36 -1.32
N SER A 75 -20.82 2.36 -0.05
CA SER A 75 -19.94 2.03 1.08
C SER A 75 -19.45 0.58 1.06
N ASP A 76 -20.29 -0.35 0.60
CA ASP A 76 -19.96 -1.78 0.58
C ASP A 76 -18.84 -2.05 -0.43
N VAL A 77 -18.96 -1.48 -1.64
CA VAL A 77 -17.95 -1.57 -2.71
C VAL A 77 -16.64 -0.89 -2.27
N ALA A 78 -16.72 0.32 -1.72
CA ALA A 78 -15.54 1.03 -1.23
C ALA A 78 -14.79 0.27 -0.13
N THR A 79 -15.54 -0.35 0.79
CA THR A 79 -14.95 -1.16 1.87
C THR A 79 -14.34 -2.44 1.33
N PHE A 80 -15.02 -3.10 0.37
CA PHE A 80 -14.49 -4.30 -0.29
C PHE A 80 -13.17 -4.01 -1.00
N GLU A 81 -13.13 -2.98 -1.85
CA GLU A 81 -11.91 -2.59 -2.59
C GLU A 81 -10.78 -2.16 -1.64
N PHE A 82 -11.11 -1.38 -0.60
CA PHE A 82 -10.12 -0.99 0.40
C PHE A 82 -9.54 -2.21 1.13
N MET A 83 -10.39 -3.15 1.57
CA MET A 83 -9.94 -4.37 2.23
C MET A 83 -9.14 -5.28 1.28
N HIS A 84 -9.58 -5.40 0.03
CA HIS A 84 -8.88 -6.17 -1.00
C HIS A 84 -7.45 -5.65 -1.18
N VAL A 85 -7.28 -4.35 -1.45
CA VAL A 85 -5.96 -3.73 -1.63
C VAL A 85 -5.14 -3.81 -0.34
N MET A 86 -5.72 -3.54 0.83
CA MET A 86 -4.98 -3.60 2.09
C MET A 86 -4.47 -5.02 2.37
N LEU A 87 -5.30 -6.04 2.17
CA LEU A 87 -5.01 -7.39 2.61
C LEU A 87 -4.25 -8.21 1.57
N LEU A 88 -4.54 -8.02 0.28
CA LEU A 88 -3.95 -8.81 -0.80
C LEU A 88 -2.77 -8.13 -1.50
N ASP A 89 -2.68 -6.79 -1.46
CA ASP A 89 -1.56 -6.07 -2.08
C ASP A 89 -0.61 -5.47 -1.04
N TYR A 90 -1.15 -4.68 -0.11
CA TYR A 90 -0.33 -3.91 0.82
C TYR A 90 0.35 -4.78 1.89
N VAL A 91 -0.40 -5.64 2.57
CA VAL A 91 0.19 -6.53 3.60
C VAL A 91 1.25 -7.46 2.99
N PRO A 92 1.00 -8.16 1.86
CA PRO A 92 2.02 -9.00 1.24
C PRO A 92 3.25 -8.20 0.78
N PHE A 93 3.07 -6.98 0.27
CA PHE A 93 4.19 -6.10 -0.05
C PHE A 93 5.05 -5.76 1.18
N ILE A 94 4.43 -5.41 2.32
CA ILE A 94 5.16 -5.14 3.56
C ILE A 94 5.87 -6.41 4.07
N VAL A 95 5.23 -7.57 4.02
CA VAL A 95 5.85 -8.86 4.39
C VAL A 95 7.06 -9.16 3.49
N LEU A 96 6.95 -8.90 2.19
CA LEU A 96 8.05 -9.07 1.23
C LEU A 96 9.22 -8.14 1.58
N LEU A 97 8.95 -6.85 1.83
CA LEU A 97 9.97 -5.90 2.24
C LEU A 97 10.65 -6.32 3.55
N PHE A 98 9.86 -6.80 4.52
CA PHE A 98 10.36 -7.30 5.80
C PHE A 98 11.25 -8.53 5.62
N ALA A 99 10.85 -9.47 4.78
CA ALA A 99 11.65 -10.65 4.45
C ALA A 99 12.97 -10.26 3.77
N LEU A 100 12.93 -9.34 2.80
CA LEU A 100 14.13 -8.82 2.13
C LEU A 100 15.07 -8.13 3.12
N TYR A 101 14.54 -7.28 3.99
CA TYR A 101 15.32 -6.63 5.05
C TYR A 101 16.00 -7.66 5.96
N THR A 102 15.28 -8.71 6.37
CA THR A 102 15.82 -9.74 7.27
C THR A 102 16.93 -10.56 6.59
N ILE A 103 16.70 -11.00 5.35
CA ILE A 103 17.65 -11.85 4.62
C ILE A 103 18.90 -11.05 4.19
N SER A 104 18.73 -9.80 3.72
CA SER A 104 19.85 -8.96 3.27
C SER A 104 20.56 -8.24 4.41
N GLY A 105 19.84 -7.80 5.45
CA GLY A 105 20.40 -7.03 6.57
C GLY A 105 21.13 -7.88 7.61
N GLY A 106 20.88 -9.19 7.65
CA GLY A 106 21.53 -10.13 8.57
C GLY A 106 22.91 -10.62 8.12
N VAL A 107 23.43 -10.16 6.98
CA VAL A 107 24.74 -10.59 6.45
C VAL A 107 25.87 -9.87 7.20
N TYR A 108 26.41 -10.52 8.23
CA TYR A 108 27.61 -10.06 8.92
C TYR A 108 28.87 -10.44 8.11
N ILE A 109 29.48 -9.45 7.46
CA ILE A 109 30.77 -9.60 6.76
C ILE A 109 31.88 -9.16 7.72
N SER A 110 32.80 -10.06 8.05
CA SER A 110 33.96 -9.79 8.91
C SER A 110 35.26 -10.13 8.18
N GLY A 111 36.26 -9.26 8.28
CA GLY A 111 37.56 -9.37 7.63
C GLY A 111 38.36 -8.07 7.72
N ASP A 112 39.66 -8.11 7.37
CA ASP A 112 40.52 -6.91 7.25
C ASP A 112 40.22 -6.17 5.93
N ILE A 113 39.02 -5.62 5.83
CA ILE A 113 38.59 -4.86 4.65
C ILE A 113 39.22 -3.47 4.75
N ARG A 114 40.36 -3.30 4.07
CA ARG A 114 41.07 -2.03 4.02
C ARG A 114 40.23 -1.00 3.27
N GLY A 115 39.63 -0.06 4.00
CA GLY A 115 38.78 1.00 3.45
C GLY A 115 39.54 1.88 2.46
N THR A 116 39.41 1.57 1.18
CA THR A 116 39.96 2.32 0.05
C THR A 116 38.84 2.64 -0.94
N PRO A 117 38.95 3.71 -1.76
CA PRO A 117 37.91 4.01 -2.75
C PRO A 117 37.58 2.80 -3.65
N LEU A 118 38.62 2.06 -4.09
CA LEU A 118 38.50 0.83 -4.89
C LEU A 118 37.70 -0.30 -4.21
N THR A 119 37.73 -0.39 -2.89
CA THR A 119 36.97 -1.42 -2.14
C THR A 119 35.55 -0.99 -1.78
N ASN A 120 35.24 0.31 -1.83
CA ASN A 120 33.90 0.83 -1.53
C ASN A 120 33.03 1.04 -2.78
N THR A 121 33.64 1.15 -3.96
CA THR A 121 32.92 1.30 -5.25
C THR A 121 33.01 0.06 -6.13
N GLY A 122 33.55 -1.05 -5.60
CA GLY A 122 33.66 -2.33 -6.30
C GLY A 122 32.35 -3.10 -6.36
#